data_AF-F0LH91-F1
#
_entry.id   AF-F0LH91-F1
#
_cell.length_a   1.000
_cell.length_b   1.000
_cell.length_c   1.000
_cell.angle_alpha   90.00
_cell.angle_beta   90.00
_cell.angle_gamma   90.00
#
_symmetry.space_group_name_H-M   'P 1'
#
loop_
_entity.id
_entity.type
_entity.pdbx_description
1 polymer ?
#
loop_
_entity_poly.entity_id
_entity_poly.type
_entity_poly.pdbx_seq_one_letter_code
_entity_poly.pdbx_strand_id
1 'polypeptide(L)'
;MDELSAPRERYDSVIFVGMTRDGTIEFIKVYGEDKEKALEVLNSFFNEKNLHPADFILVDEGFEDVRDKKIISTRTEDELSAYLARLGLKLLSNGVLYLEGKDRIYQITTVSKELLEKIKGQKEDQGEFEVAETEPHVDVESITDDVPEEFLSSLMLLELREDAIIINEAGLELDKILKKCIKGKVKIPRYLEIYENIIQVFDEEIHEKLASHAEWVLVKTPVICWDYYVDSTEEFEFRKVEDRVYSAPLFLKAYRGYLMLSDPPIELVRKLKRIKRRGYVKFPIGVRYYKIPVDFTLLIETKDASKYEGLEFPVRIKFPSFDEEMLKKLFLKEFGVEIPLSVLRQLPKEYRTMKALKDLKRLVEKLKLRNPEKETSELLKAALVIMIGEGHEGY
;
A
#
# COMPACT_ATOMS: atom_id res chain seq x y z
N MET A 1 4.34 36.60 46.30
CA MET A 1 3.90 35.99 45.03
C MET A 1 3.93 34.50 45.26
N ASP A 2 2.77 33.86 45.23
CA ASP A 2 2.61 32.43 45.49
C ASP A 2 3.35 31.59 44.44
N GLU A 3 4.03 30.53 44.87
CA GLU A 3 4.75 29.60 43.99
C GLU A 3 3.78 28.97 42.97
N LEU A 4 3.92 29.29 41.67
CA LEU A 4 3.13 28.63 40.62
C LEU A 4 3.48 27.14 40.52
N SER A 5 4.60 26.72 41.13
CA SER A 5 5.07 25.33 41.16
C SER A 5 4.41 24.41 42.19
N ALA A 6 3.70 24.95 43.20
CA ALA A 6 3.18 24.15 44.30
C ALA A 6 1.83 23.50 43.93
N PRO A 7 1.68 22.15 44.04
CA PRO A 7 0.42 21.45 43.80
C PRO A 7 -0.68 21.90 44.78
N ARG A 8 -1.73 22.54 44.27
CA ARG A 8 -2.90 22.97 45.05
C ARG A 8 -4.20 22.88 44.26
N GLU A 9 -5.33 23.06 44.92
CA GLU A 9 -6.62 23.25 44.26
C GLU A 9 -6.68 24.64 43.63
N ARG A 10 -7.17 24.72 42.39
CA ARG A 10 -7.21 25.93 41.58
C ARG A 10 -8.57 26.07 40.90
N TYR A 11 -8.95 27.31 40.59
CA TYR A 11 -10.29 27.65 40.05
C TYR A 11 -10.21 28.54 38.79
N ASP A 12 -9.04 29.12 38.54
CA ASP A 12 -8.79 30.09 37.47
C ASP A 12 -7.84 29.56 36.39
N SER A 13 -6.83 28.77 36.80
CA SER A 13 -5.82 28.23 35.89
C SER A 13 -5.09 27.00 36.44
N VAL A 14 -4.51 26.18 35.56
CA VAL A 14 -3.58 25.10 35.92
C VAL A 14 -2.52 24.94 34.84
N ILE A 15 -1.30 24.60 35.25
CA ILE A 15 -0.20 24.29 34.34
C ILE A 15 0.19 22.81 34.43
N PHE A 16 0.35 22.23 33.26
CA PHE A 16 0.89 20.91 33.03
C PHE A 16 2.27 21.02 32.42
N VAL A 17 3.18 20.18 32.89
CA VAL A 17 4.58 20.18 32.45
C VAL A 17 5.00 18.75 32.15
N GLY A 18 5.53 18.51 30.95
CA GLY A 18 6.17 17.25 30.59
C GLY A 18 7.67 17.37 30.78
N MET A 19 8.22 16.52 31.65
CA MET A 19 9.64 16.56 32.03
C MET A 19 10.35 15.25 31.71
N THR A 20 11.59 15.34 31.26
CA THR A 20 12.48 14.19 31.10
C THR A 20 12.99 13.66 32.45
N ARG A 21 13.68 12.51 32.45
CA ARG A 21 14.22 11.90 33.68
C ARG A 21 15.31 12.74 34.37
N ASP A 22 16.04 13.53 33.60
CA ASP A 22 17.05 14.49 34.04
C ASP A 22 16.44 15.82 34.53
N GLY A 23 15.12 15.98 34.43
CA GLY A 23 14.41 17.15 34.93
C GLY A 23 14.29 18.30 33.94
N THR A 24 14.62 18.09 32.66
CA THR A 24 14.45 19.08 31.60
C THR A 24 12.97 19.21 31.23
N ILE A 25 12.48 20.44 31.13
CA ILE A 25 11.10 20.75 30.74
C ILE A 25 11.04 20.83 29.22
N GLU A 26 10.24 19.96 28.61
CA GLU A 26 10.13 19.87 27.15
C GLU A 26 8.70 20.12 26.65
N PHE A 27 7.70 20.07 27.53
CA PHE A 27 6.29 20.30 27.20
C PHE A 27 5.62 21.16 28.26
N ILE A 28 4.81 22.13 27.86
CA ILE A 28 4.02 22.98 28.75
C ILE A 28 2.61 23.12 28.18
N LYS A 29 1.60 22.80 28.98
CA LYS A 29 0.19 23.05 28.65
C LYS A 29 -0.46 23.85 29.76
N VAL A 30 -1.07 24.98 29.42
CA VAL A 30 -1.75 25.87 30.35
C VAL A 30 -3.22 25.88 30.04
N TYR A 31 -4.03 25.67 31.06
CA TYR A 31 -5.45 25.96 31.03
C TYR A 31 -5.72 27.24 31.81
N GLY A 32 -6.53 28.12 31.24
CA GLY A 32 -6.98 29.35 31.85
C GLY A 32 -8.43 29.64 31.52
N GLU A 33 -9.10 30.40 32.38
CA GLU A 33 -10.47 30.85 32.13
C GLU A 33 -10.63 31.55 30.78
N ASP A 34 -9.62 32.31 30.36
CA ASP A 34 -9.53 32.97 29.08
C ASP A 34 -8.09 33.02 28.56
N LYS A 35 -7.91 33.61 27.37
CA LYS A 35 -6.60 33.78 26.71
C LYS A 35 -5.64 34.63 27.53
N GLU A 36 -6.12 35.70 28.16
CA GLU A 36 -5.28 36.61 28.94
C GLU A 36 -4.71 35.89 30.16
N LYS A 37 -5.55 35.15 30.87
CA LYS A 37 -5.15 34.37 32.03
C LYS A 37 -4.18 33.24 31.68
N ALA A 38 -4.43 32.52 30.59
CA ALA A 38 -3.53 31.48 30.13
C ALA A 38 -2.14 32.03 29.75
N LEU A 39 -2.08 33.19 29.08
CA LEU A 39 -0.82 33.85 28.73
C LEU A 39 -0.09 34.41 29.96
N GLU A 40 -0.81 35.00 30.92
CA GLU A 40 -0.24 35.50 32.18
C GLU A 40 0.46 34.37 32.93
N VAL A 41 -0.20 33.21 33.06
CA VAL A 41 0.31 32.03 33.74
C VAL A 41 1.52 31.44 33.02
N LEU A 42 1.46 31.33 31.68
CA LEU A 42 2.57 30.83 30.87
C LEU A 42 3.82 31.72 31.00
N ASN A 43 3.66 33.04 30.89
CA ASN A 43 4.76 34.00 31.03
C ASN A 43 5.35 33.99 32.45
N SER A 44 4.50 33.90 33.46
CA SER A 44 4.95 33.80 34.86
C SER A 44 5.75 32.52 35.10
N PHE A 45 5.32 31.40 34.51
CA PHE A 45 6.04 30.13 34.60
C PHE A 45 7.40 30.15 33.90
N PHE A 46 7.49 30.75 32.70
CA PHE A 46 8.78 30.93 32.02
C PHE A 46 9.78 31.72 32.88
N ASN A 47 9.31 32.81 33.50
CA ASN A 47 10.13 33.62 34.39
C ASN A 47 10.54 32.84 35.66
N GLU A 48 9.62 32.14 36.33
CA GLU A 48 9.90 31.37 37.56
C GLU A 48 10.90 30.23 37.32
N LYS A 49 10.85 29.60 36.13
CA LYS A 49 11.72 28.47 35.77
C LYS A 49 12.98 28.88 35.00
N ASN A 50 13.23 30.18 34.82
CA ASN A 50 14.33 30.70 33.99
C ASN A 50 14.39 30.07 32.59
N LEU A 51 13.22 29.82 32.00
CA LEU A 51 13.08 29.27 30.65
C LEU A 51 12.92 30.42 29.66
N HIS A 52 13.63 30.36 28.53
CA HIS A 52 13.53 31.40 27.51
C HIS A 52 12.36 31.10 26.55
N PRO A 53 11.38 32.01 26.36
CA PRO A 53 10.21 31.74 25.52
C PRO A 53 10.54 31.33 24.08
N ALA A 54 11.64 31.83 23.52
CA ALA A 54 12.08 31.51 22.16
C ALA A 54 12.55 30.04 21.98
N ASP A 55 12.76 29.30 23.07
CA ASP A 55 13.12 27.89 23.02
C ASP A 55 11.89 26.99 22.92
N PHE A 56 10.69 27.58 23.07
CA PHE A 56 9.41 26.91 23.01
C PHE A 56 8.59 27.39 21.81
N ILE A 57 7.91 26.46 21.16
CA ILE A 57 7.05 26.69 19.99
C ILE A 57 5.60 26.45 20.41
N LEU A 58 4.73 27.39 20.08
CA LEU A 58 3.28 27.24 20.23
C LEU A 58 2.76 26.20 19.23
N VAL A 59 2.14 25.13 19.73
CA VAL A 59 1.62 24.04 18.89
C VAL A 59 0.10 23.94 18.90
N ASP A 60 -0.55 24.48 19.92
CA ASP A 60 -2.00 24.50 20.02
C ASP A 60 -2.47 25.66 20.90
N GLU A 61 -3.54 26.35 20.50
CA GLU A 61 -4.25 27.32 21.33
C GLU A 61 -5.73 27.39 20.96
N GLY A 62 -6.59 27.67 21.94
CA GLY A 62 -8.02 27.87 21.70
C GLY A 62 -8.89 27.38 22.84
N PHE A 63 -10.21 27.37 22.63
CA PHE A 63 -11.15 26.83 23.60
C PHE A 63 -11.29 25.32 23.45
N GLU A 64 -11.11 24.58 24.54
CA GLU A 64 -11.41 23.16 24.68
C GLU A 64 -12.82 22.99 25.28
N ASP A 65 -13.61 22.04 24.75
CA ASP A 65 -14.91 21.66 25.30
C ASP A 65 -14.71 20.78 26.54
N VAL A 66 -15.30 21.20 27.66
CA VAL A 66 -15.14 20.54 28.96
C VAL A 66 -16.47 20.21 29.64
N ARG A 67 -17.58 20.19 28.87
CA ARG A 67 -18.93 19.91 29.39
C ARG A 67 -19.05 18.61 30.18
N ASP A 68 -18.29 17.59 29.79
CA ASP A 68 -18.29 16.28 30.44
C ASP A 68 -17.25 16.17 31.57
N LYS A 69 -16.44 17.21 31.82
CA LYS A 69 -15.37 17.24 32.82
C LYS A 69 -15.79 18.08 34.03
N LYS A 70 -15.64 17.52 35.23
CA LYS A 70 -15.79 18.28 36.49
C LYS A 70 -14.50 18.96 36.94
N ILE A 71 -13.36 18.35 36.62
CA ILE A 71 -12.02 18.80 37.00
C ILE A 71 -11.00 18.52 35.88
N ILE A 72 -9.93 19.31 35.83
CA ILE A 72 -8.75 19.06 35.01
C ILE A 72 -7.57 18.77 35.95
N SER A 73 -6.97 17.59 35.78
CA SER A 73 -5.88 17.05 36.60
C SER A 73 -5.08 16.05 35.79
N THR A 74 -3.91 15.63 36.28
CA THR A 74 -3.14 14.55 35.61
C THR A 74 -3.88 13.22 35.53
N ARG A 75 -4.93 13.02 36.34
CA ARG A 75 -5.81 11.83 36.28
C ARG A 75 -6.90 11.94 35.23
N THR A 76 -7.40 13.14 34.97
CA THR A 76 -8.43 13.38 33.94
C THR A 76 -7.80 13.66 32.57
N GLU A 77 -6.51 13.97 32.54
CA GLU A 77 -5.67 14.08 31.33
C GLU A 77 -4.81 12.81 31.15
N ASP A 78 -5.45 11.64 31.22
CA ASP A 78 -4.79 10.34 31.11
C ASP A 78 -4.28 10.05 29.69
N GLU A 79 -5.00 10.47 28.66
CA GLU A 79 -4.56 10.41 27.27
C GLU A 79 -3.29 11.23 27.04
N LEU A 80 -3.25 12.46 27.55
CA LEU A 80 -2.07 13.33 27.49
C LEU A 80 -0.89 12.73 28.26
N SER A 81 -1.17 12.17 29.45
CA SER A 81 -0.17 11.47 30.27
C SER A 81 0.42 10.27 29.52
N ALA A 82 -0.42 9.46 28.87
CA ALA A 82 0.00 8.30 28.08
C ALA A 82 0.78 8.71 26.83
N TYR A 83 0.38 9.79 26.15
CA TYR A 83 1.08 10.33 24.99
C TYR A 83 2.50 10.79 25.36
N LEU A 84 2.64 11.60 26.40
CA LEU A 84 3.93 12.12 26.87
C LEU A 84 4.84 11.00 27.40
N ALA A 85 4.27 9.99 28.07
CA ALA A 85 5.03 8.82 28.53
C ALA A 85 5.71 8.06 27.38
N ARG A 86 5.08 7.97 26.20
CA ARG A 86 5.69 7.36 25.00
C ARG A 86 6.89 8.17 24.49
N LEU A 87 6.88 9.49 24.68
CA LEU A 87 8.00 10.38 24.36
C LEU A 87 9.07 10.41 25.46
N GLY A 88 8.93 9.57 26.49
CA GLY A 88 9.86 9.53 27.64
C GLY A 88 9.65 10.67 28.64
N LEU A 89 8.55 11.43 28.52
CA LEU A 89 8.21 12.54 29.39
C LEU A 89 7.25 12.11 30.49
N LYS A 90 7.50 12.61 31.69
CA LYS A 90 6.58 12.48 32.83
C LYS A 90 5.72 13.73 32.90
N LEU A 91 4.40 13.55 32.80
CA LEU A 91 3.43 14.62 33.01
C LEU A 91 3.32 14.95 34.51
N LEU A 92 3.50 16.23 34.83
CA LEU A 92 3.29 16.82 36.14
C LEU A 92 2.30 17.98 36.02
N SER A 93 1.64 18.32 37.13
CA SER A 93 0.74 19.47 37.21
C SER A 93 1.02 20.25 38.48
N ASN A 94 0.81 21.56 38.44
CA ASN A 94 0.81 22.40 39.63
C ASN A 94 -0.53 22.40 40.40
N GLY A 95 -1.46 21.52 40.05
CA GLY A 95 -2.73 21.44 40.77
C GLY A 95 -3.83 20.65 40.10
N VAL A 96 -5.02 20.79 40.68
CA VAL A 96 -6.28 20.33 40.14
C VAL A 96 -7.13 21.56 39.88
N LEU A 97 -7.57 21.74 38.64
CA LEU A 97 -8.48 22.82 38.26
C LEU A 97 -9.92 22.35 38.37
N TYR A 98 -10.73 23.02 39.18
CA TYR A 98 -12.16 22.81 39.25
C TYR A 98 -12.86 23.66 38.20
N LEU A 99 -13.74 23.05 37.41
CA LEU A 99 -14.37 23.71 36.26
C LEU A 99 -15.70 24.39 36.60
N GLU A 100 -16.26 24.16 37.79
CA GLU A 100 -17.47 24.80 38.32
C GLU A 100 -18.67 24.89 37.34
N GLY A 101 -18.79 23.92 36.42
CA GLY A 101 -19.87 23.88 35.43
C GLY A 101 -19.63 24.74 34.18
N LYS A 102 -18.39 25.14 33.91
CA LYS A 102 -18.00 25.77 32.63
C LYS A 102 -18.09 24.75 31.48
N ASP A 103 -18.62 25.20 30.34
CA ASP A 103 -18.71 24.38 29.12
C ASP A 103 -17.40 24.36 28.33
N ARG A 104 -16.54 25.36 28.52
CA ARG A 104 -15.33 25.57 27.74
C ARG A 104 -14.24 26.26 28.55
N ILE A 105 -12.99 25.95 28.22
CA ILE A 105 -11.81 26.55 28.85
C ILE A 105 -10.75 26.89 27.80
N TYR A 106 -9.99 27.96 27.99
CA TYR A 106 -8.92 28.31 27.06
C TYR A 106 -7.67 27.49 27.38
N GLN A 107 -7.02 26.96 26.35
CA GLN A 107 -5.76 26.25 26.46
C GLN A 107 -4.67 26.87 25.59
N ILE A 108 -3.43 26.73 26.06
CA ILE A 108 -2.20 27.06 25.33
C ILE A 108 -1.23 25.91 25.54
N THR A 109 -0.74 25.32 24.45
CA THR A 109 0.26 24.25 24.49
C THR A 109 1.52 24.68 23.77
N THR A 110 2.65 24.61 24.47
CA THR A 110 3.98 24.88 23.92
C THR A 110 4.91 23.69 24.15
N VAL A 111 5.85 23.48 23.23
CA VAL A 111 6.86 22.42 23.30
C VAL A 111 8.24 22.98 23.02
N SER A 112 9.28 22.41 23.61
CA SER A 112 10.64 22.82 23.31
C SER A 112 10.98 22.52 21.85
N LYS A 113 11.87 23.31 21.25
CA LYS A 113 12.39 23.04 19.90
C LYS A 113 12.99 21.64 19.78
N GLU A 114 13.73 21.21 20.79
CA GLU A 114 14.33 19.88 20.85
C GLU A 114 13.27 18.77 20.90
N LEU A 115 12.19 18.95 21.68
CA LEU A 115 11.08 17.99 21.70
C LEU A 115 10.34 18.01 20.37
N LEU A 116 10.13 19.17 19.76
CA LEU A 116 9.52 19.27 18.44
C LEU A 116 10.38 18.57 17.38
N GLU A 117 11.70 18.72 17.44
CA GLU A 117 12.65 18.01 16.59
C GLU A 117 12.69 16.51 16.89
N LYS A 118 12.58 16.07 18.15
CA LYS A 118 12.43 14.65 18.49
C LYS A 118 11.09 14.09 18.05
N ILE A 119 10.00 14.83 18.13
CA ILE A 119 8.68 14.44 17.61
C ILE A 119 8.75 14.36 16.08
N LYS A 120 9.46 15.29 15.42
CA LYS A 120 9.71 15.27 13.97
C LYS A 120 10.68 14.14 13.56
N GLY A 121 11.71 13.85 14.35
CA GLY A 121 12.70 12.80 14.12
C GLY A 121 12.19 11.40 14.48
N GLN A 122 11.31 11.26 15.47
CA GLN A 122 10.55 10.03 15.73
C GLN A 122 9.43 9.82 14.69
N LYS A 123 8.95 10.89 14.04
CA LYS A 123 8.16 10.79 12.79
C LYS A 123 9.01 10.38 11.58
N GLU A 124 10.32 10.66 11.58
CA GLU A 124 11.26 10.18 10.57
C GLU A 124 11.62 8.70 10.73
N ASP A 125 11.71 8.17 11.97
CA ASP A 125 11.86 6.72 12.25
C ASP A 125 10.52 5.94 12.22
N GLN A 126 9.38 6.65 12.29
CA GLN A 126 8.04 6.13 11.97
C GLN A 126 7.48 6.77 10.70
N GLY A 127 8.25 6.74 9.61
CA GLY A 127 7.69 6.62 8.26
C GLY A 127 6.71 7.70 7.78
N GLU A 128 6.75 8.93 8.29
CA GLU A 128 6.24 10.10 7.55
C GLU A 128 7.37 10.68 6.69
N PHE A 129 7.83 9.92 5.69
CA PHE A 129 8.19 10.59 4.45
C PHE A 129 6.95 11.42 4.06
N GLU A 130 7.11 12.61 3.51
CA GLU A 130 6.09 13.14 2.62
C GLU A 130 5.93 12.10 1.50
N VAL A 131 5.06 11.11 1.71
CA VAL A 131 4.70 10.15 0.71
C VAL A 131 3.68 10.86 -0.16
N ALA A 132 4.18 11.83 -0.92
CA ALA A 132 3.42 12.43 -1.99
C ALA A 132 2.99 11.32 -2.95
N GLU A 133 1.83 11.51 -3.57
CA GLU A 133 1.42 10.64 -4.65
C GLU A 133 2.50 10.68 -5.73
N THR A 134 2.89 9.51 -6.21
CA THR A 134 3.76 9.37 -7.36
C THR A 134 2.99 8.61 -8.41
N GLU A 135 2.97 9.14 -9.64
CA GLU A 135 2.21 8.50 -10.69
C GLU A 135 2.71 7.07 -10.94
N PRO A 136 1.78 6.15 -11.25
CA PRO A 136 2.15 4.82 -11.70
C PRO A 136 3.13 4.87 -12.86
N HIS A 137 4.26 4.17 -12.74
CA HIS A 137 5.29 4.04 -13.77
C HIS A 137 5.86 2.62 -13.78
N VAL A 138 6.55 2.26 -14.85
CA VAL A 138 7.09 0.90 -15.04
C VAL A 138 8.60 0.92 -14.86
N ASP A 139 9.07 0.20 -13.85
CA ASP A 139 10.48 -0.02 -13.56
C ASP A 139 10.89 -1.43 -14.02
N VAL A 140 11.39 -1.52 -15.25
CA VAL A 140 11.85 -2.78 -15.85
C VAL A 140 13.17 -3.29 -15.26
N GLU A 141 13.97 -2.43 -14.63
CA GLU A 141 15.23 -2.85 -13.99
C GLU A 141 14.95 -3.82 -12.83
N SER A 142 13.81 -3.66 -12.16
CA SER A 142 13.38 -4.53 -11.06
C SER A 142 13.01 -5.97 -11.44
N ILE A 143 12.97 -6.30 -12.74
CA ILE A 143 12.51 -7.61 -13.27
C ILE A 143 13.46 -8.24 -14.29
N THR A 144 14.68 -7.71 -14.47
CA THR A 144 15.65 -8.21 -15.47
C THR A 144 16.03 -9.67 -15.29
N ASP A 145 15.91 -10.20 -14.07
CA ASP A 145 16.15 -11.62 -13.78
C ASP A 145 14.95 -12.52 -14.04
N ASP A 146 13.74 -11.97 -14.04
CA ASP A 146 12.49 -12.73 -14.20
C ASP A 146 12.01 -12.78 -15.66
N VAL A 147 12.46 -11.84 -16.50
CA VAL A 147 11.96 -11.63 -17.86
C VAL A 147 13.12 -11.54 -18.86
N PRO A 148 13.06 -12.25 -20.01
CA PRO A 148 14.05 -12.08 -21.08
C PRO A 148 14.19 -10.63 -21.53
N GLU A 149 15.43 -10.20 -21.79
CA GLU A 149 15.75 -8.81 -22.19
C GLU A 149 14.93 -8.36 -23.40
N GLU A 150 14.69 -9.27 -24.35
CA GLU A 150 13.92 -9.03 -25.56
C GLU A 150 12.47 -8.60 -25.27
N PHE A 151 11.92 -8.94 -24.11
CA PHE A 151 10.54 -8.64 -23.71
C PHE A 151 10.40 -7.40 -22.83
N LEU A 152 11.47 -6.91 -22.21
CA LEU A 152 11.42 -5.77 -21.29
C LEU A 152 10.88 -4.50 -21.96
N SER A 153 11.31 -4.22 -23.19
CA SER A 153 10.83 -3.05 -23.95
C SER A 153 9.32 -3.08 -24.20
N SER A 154 8.73 -4.27 -24.33
CA SER A 154 7.29 -4.40 -24.55
C SER A 154 6.49 -4.13 -23.28
N LEU A 155 7.05 -4.37 -22.08
CA LEU A 155 6.43 -4.03 -20.80
C LEU A 155 6.37 -2.53 -20.56
N MET A 156 7.29 -1.74 -21.14
CA MET A 156 7.25 -0.27 -21.07
C MET A 156 5.98 0.32 -21.71
N LEU A 157 5.31 -0.41 -22.61
CA LEU A 157 4.02 0.03 -23.18
C LEU A 157 2.91 0.16 -22.12
N LEU A 158 3.08 -0.45 -20.95
CA LEU A 158 2.14 -0.31 -19.83
C LEU A 158 2.20 1.09 -19.20
N GLU A 159 3.27 1.87 -19.39
CA GLU A 159 3.35 3.27 -18.94
C GLU A 159 2.29 4.17 -19.59
N LEU A 160 1.76 3.78 -20.75
CA LEU A 160 0.67 4.48 -21.40
C LEU A 160 -0.63 4.44 -20.58
N ARG A 161 -0.75 3.50 -19.63
CA ARG A 161 -1.94 3.30 -18.77
C ARG A 161 -3.24 3.11 -19.57
N GLU A 162 -3.10 2.55 -20.77
CA GLU A 162 -4.19 2.18 -21.65
C GLU A 162 -4.61 0.72 -21.47
N ASP A 163 -5.85 0.39 -21.83
CA ASP A 163 -6.31 -1.00 -21.84
C ASP A 163 -5.41 -1.85 -22.75
N ALA A 164 -4.92 -2.97 -22.23
CA ALA A 164 -4.01 -3.84 -22.97
C ALA A 164 -4.49 -5.29 -23.00
N ILE A 165 -4.14 -5.99 -24.08
CA ILE A 165 -4.14 -7.45 -24.13
C ILE A 165 -2.70 -7.93 -24.27
N ILE A 166 -2.33 -8.86 -23.39
CA ILE A 166 -1.01 -9.48 -23.26
C ILE A 166 -1.13 -10.94 -23.68
N ILE A 167 -0.48 -11.28 -24.78
CA ILE A 167 -0.46 -12.63 -25.35
C ILE A 167 0.77 -13.36 -24.79
N ASN A 168 0.56 -14.15 -23.74
CA ASN A 168 1.63 -14.77 -22.94
C ASN A 168 1.91 -16.22 -23.36
N GLU A 169 2.37 -16.42 -24.60
CA GLU A 169 2.81 -17.74 -25.08
C GLU A 169 4.09 -18.20 -24.37
N ALA A 170 4.95 -17.26 -23.96
CA ALA A 170 6.19 -17.51 -23.21
C ALA A 170 5.96 -18.07 -21.80
N GLY A 171 4.75 -17.99 -21.26
CA GLY A 171 4.42 -18.48 -19.92
C GLY A 171 5.14 -17.73 -18.80
N LEU A 172 5.27 -16.41 -18.94
CA LEU A 172 5.77 -15.51 -17.89
C LEU A 172 4.79 -15.50 -16.70
N GLU A 173 5.28 -15.38 -15.47
CA GLU A 173 4.42 -15.19 -14.28
C GLU A 173 4.05 -13.70 -14.16
N LEU A 174 3.11 -13.24 -14.99
CA LEU A 174 2.78 -11.82 -15.12
C LEU A 174 2.26 -11.20 -13.82
N ASP A 175 1.53 -11.97 -13.00
CA ASP A 175 1.08 -11.53 -11.67
C ASP A 175 2.24 -11.04 -10.79
N LYS A 176 3.35 -11.79 -10.76
CA LYS A 176 4.55 -11.45 -10.00
C LYS A 176 5.34 -10.34 -10.68
N ILE A 177 5.49 -10.41 -11.99
CA ILE A 177 6.26 -9.44 -12.77
C ILE A 177 5.62 -8.05 -12.65
N LEU A 178 4.32 -7.92 -12.84
CA LEU A 178 3.61 -6.64 -12.79
C LEU A 178 3.65 -6.04 -11.38
N LYS A 179 3.46 -6.84 -10.33
CA LYS A 179 3.60 -6.38 -8.93
C LYS A 179 5.02 -5.90 -8.61
N LYS A 180 6.04 -6.46 -9.26
CA LYS A 180 7.42 -6.02 -9.11
C LYS A 180 7.69 -4.74 -9.91
N CYS A 181 7.34 -4.69 -11.20
CA CYS A 181 7.75 -3.59 -12.07
C CYS A 181 6.85 -2.36 -12.00
N ILE A 182 5.56 -2.49 -11.68
CA ILE A 182 4.69 -1.33 -11.55
C ILE A 182 4.97 -0.67 -10.20
N LYS A 183 5.50 0.55 -10.25
CA LYS A 183 5.78 1.38 -9.09
C LYS A 183 4.78 2.54 -9.02
N GLY A 184 4.97 3.39 -8.03
CA GLY A 184 4.09 4.53 -7.77
C GLY A 184 3.27 4.36 -6.50
N LYS A 185 2.60 5.45 -6.11
CA LYS A 185 1.86 5.58 -4.87
C LYS A 185 0.63 6.41 -5.13
N VAL A 186 -0.54 5.87 -4.85
CA VAL A 186 -1.81 6.54 -5.17
C VAL A 186 -2.69 6.62 -3.94
N LYS A 187 -3.41 7.72 -3.79
CA LYS A 187 -4.46 7.86 -2.80
C LYS A 187 -5.72 7.21 -3.32
N ILE A 188 -6.25 6.28 -2.55
CA ILE A 188 -7.56 5.68 -2.79
C ILE A 188 -8.51 6.06 -1.65
N PRO A 189 -9.81 6.23 -1.93
CA PRO A 189 -10.78 6.45 -0.86
C PRO A 189 -10.82 5.20 0.04
N ARG A 190 -10.95 5.40 1.36
CA ARG A 190 -11.16 4.26 2.28
C ARG A 190 -12.53 3.64 2.04
N TYR A 191 -13.53 4.51 1.96
CA TYR A 191 -14.91 4.19 1.66
C TYR A 191 -15.51 5.27 0.77
N LEU A 192 -16.60 4.93 0.08
CA LEU A 192 -17.45 5.88 -0.62
C LEU A 192 -18.80 5.93 0.09
N GLU A 193 -19.18 7.11 0.58
CA GLU A 193 -20.49 7.33 1.19
C GLU A 193 -21.50 7.72 0.10
N ILE A 194 -22.56 6.93 -0.02
CA ILE A 194 -23.66 7.18 -0.94
C ILE A 194 -24.97 7.10 -0.16
N TYR A 195 -25.50 8.27 0.20
CA TYR A 195 -26.63 8.39 1.13
C TYR A 195 -26.28 7.73 2.46
N GLU A 196 -27.06 6.74 2.89
CA GLU A 196 -26.81 6.02 4.13
C GLU A 196 -25.94 4.77 3.93
N ASN A 197 -25.44 4.52 2.71
CA ASN A 197 -24.66 3.34 2.37
C ASN A 197 -23.16 3.66 2.30
N ILE A 198 -22.35 2.72 2.78
CA ILE A 198 -20.89 2.78 2.79
C ILE A 198 -20.39 1.71 1.82
N ILE A 199 -19.56 2.10 0.85
CA ILE A 199 -18.90 1.17 -0.05
C ILE A 199 -17.41 1.15 0.29
N GLN A 200 -16.94 0.06 0.89
CA GLN A 200 -15.55 -0.14 1.26
C GLN A 200 -14.70 -0.39 0.01
N VAL A 201 -13.76 0.52 -0.25
CA VAL A 201 -12.83 0.44 -1.39
C VAL A 201 -11.47 -0.07 -0.91
N PHE A 202 -10.92 0.50 0.16
CA PHE A 202 -9.68 0.00 0.75
C PHE A 202 -9.89 -1.36 1.44
N ASP A 203 -8.94 -2.25 1.19
CA ASP A 203 -8.95 -3.64 1.63
C ASP A 203 -7.50 -4.06 1.91
N GLU A 204 -7.21 -4.43 3.15
CA GLU A 204 -5.84 -4.75 3.60
C GLU A 204 -5.30 -6.05 3.01
N GLU A 205 -6.17 -6.94 2.51
CA GLU A 205 -5.75 -8.17 1.82
C GLU A 205 -5.28 -7.89 0.39
N ILE A 206 -5.76 -6.81 -0.21
CA ILE A 206 -5.52 -6.45 -1.62
C ILE A 206 -4.51 -5.31 -1.75
N HIS A 207 -4.54 -4.35 -0.83
CA HIS A 207 -3.77 -3.11 -0.94
C HIS A 207 -2.62 -3.06 0.05
N GLU A 208 -1.44 -2.69 -0.45
CA GLU A 208 -0.28 -2.41 0.40
C GLU A 208 -0.33 -0.97 0.91
N LYS A 209 -0.79 -0.79 2.15
CA LYS A 209 -0.92 0.51 2.84
C LYS A 209 0.45 1.10 3.18
N LEU A 210 0.66 2.36 2.79
CA LEU A 210 1.83 3.16 3.13
C LEU A 210 1.51 4.20 4.21
N ALA A 211 0.39 4.90 4.05
CA ALA A 211 -0.10 5.87 5.02
C ALA A 211 -1.63 5.89 4.99
N SER A 212 -2.25 6.39 6.06
CA SER A 212 -3.71 6.45 6.16
C SER A 212 -4.15 7.78 6.75
N HIS A 213 -5.25 8.30 6.20
CA HIS A 213 -6.05 9.38 6.77
C HIS A 213 -7.48 8.88 7.02
N ALA A 214 -8.34 9.73 7.58
CA ALA A 214 -9.74 9.38 7.87
C ALA A 214 -10.55 9.00 6.61
N GLU A 215 -10.33 9.71 5.50
CA GLU A 215 -11.13 9.58 4.27
C GLU A 215 -10.40 8.82 3.14
N TRP A 216 -9.07 8.82 3.15
CA TRP A 216 -8.23 8.21 2.12
C TRP A 216 -7.12 7.36 2.71
N VAL A 217 -6.63 6.42 1.92
CA VAL A 217 -5.47 5.60 2.23
C VAL A 217 -4.48 5.74 1.08
N LEU A 218 -3.23 6.03 1.42
CA LEU A 218 -2.16 6.02 0.44
C LEU A 218 -1.59 4.62 0.38
N VAL A 219 -1.60 4.05 -0.82
CA VAL A 219 -1.18 2.69 -1.09
C VAL A 219 -0.11 2.69 -2.17
N LYS A 220 0.71 1.65 -2.25
CA LYS A 220 1.43 1.38 -3.51
C LYS A 220 0.41 1.25 -4.64
N THR A 221 0.77 1.65 -5.85
CA THR A 221 -0.09 1.50 -7.04
C THR A 221 -0.78 0.13 -7.05
N PRO A 222 -2.12 0.06 -7.01
CA PRO A 222 -2.83 -1.21 -7.00
C PRO A 222 -2.52 -2.01 -8.26
N VAL A 223 -2.05 -3.24 -8.09
CA VAL A 223 -1.91 -4.23 -9.17
C VAL A 223 -2.70 -5.46 -8.75
N ILE A 224 -3.98 -5.46 -9.09
CA ILE A 224 -4.92 -6.52 -8.72
C ILE A 224 -4.94 -7.55 -9.84
N CYS A 225 -4.61 -8.79 -9.51
CA CYS A 225 -4.62 -9.92 -10.44
C CYS A 225 -5.79 -10.81 -10.09
N TRP A 226 -6.54 -11.25 -11.09
CA TRP A 226 -7.67 -12.17 -10.97
C TRP A 226 -7.51 -13.27 -12.01
N ASP A 227 -7.60 -14.53 -11.57
CA ASP A 227 -7.45 -15.72 -12.40
C ASP A 227 -8.79 -16.44 -12.53
N TYR A 228 -9.28 -16.59 -13.75
CA TYR A 228 -10.56 -17.25 -14.03
C TYR A 228 -10.66 -18.69 -13.48
N TYR A 229 -9.53 -19.40 -13.36
CA TYR A 229 -9.52 -20.78 -12.90
C TYR A 229 -9.52 -20.92 -11.38
N VAL A 230 -9.29 -19.84 -10.65
CA VAL A 230 -9.17 -19.83 -9.18
C VAL A 230 -10.24 -18.95 -8.54
N ASP A 231 -10.58 -17.85 -9.18
CA ASP A 231 -11.37 -16.76 -8.59
C ASP A 231 -12.81 -16.70 -9.12
N SER A 232 -13.67 -16.04 -8.35
CA SER A 232 -15.10 -15.93 -8.67
C SER A 232 -15.43 -14.64 -9.44
N THR A 233 -16.35 -14.73 -10.40
CA THR A 233 -16.87 -13.55 -11.11
C THR A 233 -17.75 -12.65 -10.22
N GLU A 234 -18.18 -13.13 -9.04
CA GLU A 234 -18.91 -12.33 -8.05
C GLU A 234 -18.08 -11.16 -7.50
N GLU A 235 -16.76 -11.23 -7.60
CA GLU A 235 -15.85 -10.17 -7.17
C GLU A 235 -15.94 -8.90 -8.05
N PHE A 236 -16.66 -8.97 -9.17
CA PHE A 236 -16.99 -7.83 -10.03
C PHE A 236 -18.39 -7.26 -9.77
N GLU A 237 -19.04 -7.64 -8.68
CA GLU A 237 -20.30 -7.09 -8.20
C GLU A 237 -20.12 -6.43 -6.81
N PHE A 238 -21.05 -5.54 -6.44
CA PHE A 238 -21.11 -5.01 -5.08
C PHE A 238 -21.62 -6.11 -4.14
N ARG A 239 -20.82 -6.49 -3.15
CA ARG A 239 -21.19 -7.51 -2.16
C ARG A 239 -21.63 -6.85 -0.87
N LYS A 240 -22.86 -7.11 -0.41
CA LYS A 240 -23.33 -6.61 0.89
C LYS A 240 -22.59 -7.37 2.00
N VAL A 241 -21.92 -6.65 2.89
CA VAL A 241 -21.16 -7.22 4.02
C VAL A 241 -21.99 -7.11 5.30
N GLU A 242 -22.52 -5.92 5.57
CA GLU A 242 -23.39 -5.63 6.70
C GLU A 242 -24.57 -4.76 6.27
N ASP A 243 -25.42 -4.34 7.21
CA ASP A 243 -26.49 -3.41 6.85
C ASP A 243 -25.91 -2.09 6.34
N ARG A 244 -26.33 -1.70 5.14
CA ARG A 244 -25.83 -0.51 4.42
C ARG A 244 -24.32 -0.49 4.11
N VAL A 245 -23.57 -1.55 4.42
CA VAL A 245 -22.13 -1.65 4.11
C VAL A 245 -21.90 -2.67 2.99
N TYR A 246 -21.15 -2.25 1.96
CA TYR A 246 -20.85 -3.04 0.77
C TYR A 246 -19.35 -3.09 0.52
N SER A 247 -18.84 -4.24 0.11
CA SER A 247 -17.49 -4.36 -0.47
C SER A 247 -17.54 -3.93 -1.93
N ALA A 248 -16.61 -3.07 -2.33
CA ALA A 248 -16.49 -2.63 -3.72
C ALA A 248 -16.04 -3.79 -4.63
N PRO A 249 -16.49 -3.84 -5.90
CA PRO A 249 -15.96 -4.77 -6.88
C PRO A 249 -14.48 -4.49 -7.18
N LEU A 250 -13.74 -5.49 -7.66
CA LEU A 250 -12.28 -5.42 -7.88
C LEU A 250 -11.83 -4.24 -8.74
N PHE A 251 -12.60 -3.88 -9.78
CA PHE A 251 -12.24 -2.76 -10.65
C PHE A 251 -12.34 -1.39 -9.96
N LEU A 252 -13.12 -1.26 -8.88
CA LEU A 252 -13.09 -0.07 -8.02
C LEU A 252 -11.95 -0.12 -7.01
N LYS A 253 -11.56 -1.32 -6.56
CA LYS A 253 -10.37 -1.49 -5.73
C LYS A 253 -9.08 -1.19 -6.52
N ALA A 254 -9.06 -1.47 -7.82
CA ALA A 254 -7.97 -1.13 -8.72
C ALA A 254 -7.87 0.37 -9.08
N TYR A 255 -8.42 1.27 -8.25
CA TYR A 255 -8.50 2.70 -8.52
C TYR A 255 -7.12 3.31 -8.80
N ARG A 256 -6.99 4.01 -9.94
CA ARG A 256 -5.75 4.58 -10.47
C ARG A 256 -4.60 3.56 -10.64
N GLY A 257 -4.90 2.27 -10.59
CA GLY A 257 -3.96 1.18 -10.74
C GLY A 257 -4.27 0.30 -11.95
N TYR A 258 -3.95 -0.97 -11.84
CA TYR A 258 -4.07 -1.99 -12.87
C TYR A 258 -4.90 -3.16 -12.36
N LEU A 259 -5.84 -3.61 -13.19
CA LEU A 259 -6.62 -4.82 -13.01
C LEU A 259 -6.23 -5.81 -14.11
N MET A 260 -5.45 -6.83 -13.74
CA MET A 260 -5.03 -7.90 -14.63
C MET A 260 -5.98 -9.09 -14.50
N LEU A 261 -6.51 -9.56 -15.62
CA LEU A 261 -7.39 -10.72 -15.69
C LEU A 261 -6.71 -11.82 -16.53
N SER A 262 -6.47 -12.98 -15.93
CA SER A 262 -5.94 -14.16 -16.63
C SER A 262 -7.07 -14.98 -17.24
N ASP A 263 -7.03 -15.13 -18.57
CA ASP A 263 -7.99 -15.85 -19.41
C ASP A 263 -9.49 -15.61 -19.11
N PRO A 264 -9.94 -14.36 -18.83
CA PRO A 264 -11.30 -14.08 -18.39
C PRO A 264 -12.38 -14.46 -19.41
N PRO A 265 -13.62 -14.71 -18.97
CA PRO A 265 -14.77 -14.82 -19.86
C PRO A 265 -14.95 -13.54 -20.69
N ILE A 266 -15.29 -13.69 -21.97
CA ILE A 266 -15.46 -12.55 -22.88
C ILE A 266 -16.58 -11.60 -22.43
N GLU A 267 -17.63 -12.14 -21.79
CA GLU A 267 -18.74 -11.38 -21.22
C GLU A 267 -18.27 -10.42 -20.12
N LEU A 268 -17.33 -10.86 -19.28
CA LEU A 268 -16.75 -10.05 -18.21
C LEU A 268 -15.94 -8.89 -18.81
N VAL A 269 -15.08 -9.18 -19.80
CA VAL A 269 -14.30 -8.15 -20.49
C VAL A 269 -15.23 -7.12 -21.15
N ARG A 270 -16.29 -7.57 -21.83
CA ARG A 270 -17.32 -6.69 -22.41
C ARG A 270 -18.01 -5.82 -21.35
N LYS A 271 -18.35 -6.39 -20.18
CA LYS A 271 -18.94 -5.66 -19.06
C LYS A 271 -18.00 -4.54 -18.59
N LEU A 272 -16.73 -4.85 -18.34
CA LEU A 272 -15.72 -3.90 -17.86
C LEU A 272 -15.43 -2.79 -18.88
N LYS A 273 -15.22 -3.12 -20.16
CA LYS A 273 -15.04 -2.11 -21.21
C LYS A 273 -16.26 -1.20 -21.35
N ARG A 274 -17.48 -1.73 -21.18
CA ARG A 274 -18.71 -0.91 -21.17
C ARG A 274 -18.77 0.01 -19.95
N ILE A 275 -18.28 -0.41 -18.80
CA ILE A 275 -18.18 0.42 -17.59
C ILE A 275 -17.14 1.53 -17.82
N LYS A 276 -15.93 1.21 -18.29
CA LYS A 276 -14.88 2.18 -18.64
C LYS A 276 -15.35 3.21 -19.65
N ARG A 277 -15.96 2.78 -20.77
CA ARG A 277 -16.50 3.71 -21.79
C ARG A 277 -17.58 4.65 -21.25
N ARG A 278 -18.33 4.23 -20.23
CA ARG A 278 -19.31 5.09 -19.55
C ARG A 278 -18.65 6.06 -18.55
N GLY A 279 -17.44 5.77 -18.07
CA GLY A 279 -16.73 6.52 -17.04
C GLY A 279 -17.28 6.32 -15.63
N TYR A 280 -18.28 5.46 -15.44
CA TYR A 280 -18.87 5.18 -14.13
C TYR A 280 -19.54 3.80 -14.07
N VAL A 281 -19.63 3.25 -12.86
CA VAL A 281 -20.50 2.12 -12.53
C VAL A 281 -21.77 2.61 -11.82
N LYS A 282 -22.86 1.87 -12.00
CA LYS A 282 -24.12 2.13 -11.30
C LYS A 282 -24.16 1.33 -10.00
N PHE A 283 -24.33 2.02 -8.87
CA PHE A 283 -24.64 1.42 -7.58
C PHE A 283 -26.15 1.53 -7.30
N PRO A 284 -26.88 0.40 -7.14
CA PRO A 284 -28.32 0.40 -6.91
C PRO A 284 -28.67 0.75 -5.45
N ILE A 285 -29.64 1.64 -5.25
CA ILE A 285 -30.28 1.91 -3.96
C ILE A 285 -31.79 1.92 -4.18
N GLY A 286 -32.45 0.83 -3.80
CA GLY A 286 -33.88 0.61 -4.09
C GLY A 286 -34.14 0.65 -5.60
N VAL A 287 -34.96 1.60 -6.05
CA VAL A 287 -35.30 1.82 -7.47
C VAL A 287 -34.39 2.84 -8.17
N ARG A 288 -33.48 3.50 -7.45
CA ARG A 288 -32.56 4.52 -7.99
C ARG A 288 -31.16 3.93 -8.17
N TYR A 289 -30.36 4.62 -8.99
CA TYR A 289 -28.95 4.29 -9.19
C TYR A 289 -28.08 5.51 -8.99
N TYR A 290 -26.93 5.30 -8.36
CA TYR A 290 -25.89 6.31 -8.19
C TYR A 290 -24.70 5.99 -9.08
N LYS A 291 -24.06 7.04 -9.60
CA LYS A 291 -22.92 6.91 -10.50
C LYS A 291 -21.65 7.02 -9.68
N ILE A 292 -20.84 5.97 -9.68
CA ILE A 292 -19.52 5.97 -9.06
C ILE A 292 -18.48 6.05 -10.18
N PRO A 293 -17.65 7.10 -10.24
CA PRO A 293 -16.57 7.19 -11.21
C PRO A 293 -15.66 5.97 -11.16
N VAL A 294 -15.16 5.54 -12.31
CA VAL A 294 -14.20 4.43 -12.41
C VAL A 294 -12.93 4.94 -13.07
N ASP A 295 -11.80 4.57 -12.51
CA ASP A 295 -10.48 4.87 -13.06
C ASP A 295 -9.55 3.70 -12.73
N PHE A 296 -9.29 2.84 -13.71
CA PHE A 296 -8.40 1.69 -13.59
C PHE A 296 -7.91 1.29 -14.98
N THR A 297 -6.72 0.71 -15.10
CA THR A 297 -6.19 0.16 -16.34
C THR A 297 -6.55 -1.32 -16.45
N LEU A 298 -7.19 -1.76 -17.54
CA LEU A 298 -7.56 -3.16 -17.73
C LEU A 298 -6.47 -3.88 -18.52
N LEU A 299 -5.90 -4.94 -17.95
CA LEU A 299 -4.95 -5.82 -18.62
C LEU A 299 -5.58 -7.21 -18.77
N ILE A 300 -5.58 -7.75 -19.98
CA ILE A 300 -6.05 -9.12 -20.25
C ILE A 300 -4.83 -9.97 -20.57
N GLU A 301 -4.56 -10.97 -19.75
CA GLU A 301 -3.59 -12.02 -20.07
C GLU A 301 -4.30 -13.17 -20.76
N THR A 302 -3.75 -13.66 -21.87
CA THR A 302 -4.23 -14.88 -22.51
C THR A 302 -3.15 -15.55 -23.36
N LYS A 303 -3.32 -16.84 -23.63
CA LYS A 303 -2.57 -17.53 -24.71
C LYS A 303 -3.31 -17.53 -26.04
N ASP A 304 -4.61 -17.27 -26.03
CA ASP A 304 -5.47 -17.29 -27.22
C ASP A 304 -6.14 -15.93 -27.42
N ALA A 305 -5.47 -15.07 -28.20
CA ALA A 305 -6.00 -13.77 -28.55
C ALA A 305 -7.29 -13.83 -29.39
N SER A 306 -7.52 -14.94 -30.10
CA SER A 306 -8.67 -15.08 -31.00
C SER A 306 -10.00 -15.04 -30.23
N LYS A 307 -9.99 -15.53 -28.97
CA LYS A 307 -11.11 -15.45 -28.03
C LYS A 307 -11.65 -14.02 -27.85
N TYR A 308 -10.83 -13.00 -28.06
CA TYR A 308 -11.20 -11.59 -27.87
C TYR A 308 -11.29 -10.82 -29.20
N GLU A 309 -11.37 -11.53 -30.33
CA GLU A 309 -11.66 -10.92 -31.63
C GLU A 309 -12.97 -10.12 -31.56
N GLY A 310 -12.93 -8.90 -32.10
CA GLY A 310 -14.03 -7.94 -32.01
C GLY A 310 -14.04 -7.07 -30.74
N LEU A 311 -13.09 -7.26 -29.81
CA LEU A 311 -12.81 -6.30 -28.75
C LEU A 311 -11.59 -5.46 -29.08
N GLU A 312 -11.72 -4.15 -28.96
CA GLU A 312 -10.65 -3.20 -29.25
C GLU A 312 -9.77 -2.98 -28.02
N PHE A 313 -8.46 -3.19 -28.17
CA PHE A 313 -7.44 -2.88 -27.17
C PHE A 313 -6.43 -1.92 -27.79
N PRO A 314 -6.27 -0.70 -27.23
CA PRO A 314 -5.25 0.25 -27.70
C PRO A 314 -3.84 -0.32 -27.69
N VAL A 315 -3.52 -1.14 -26.68
CA VAL A 315 -2.20 -1.75 -26.53
C VAL A 315 -2.27 -3.27 -26.70
N ARG A 316 -1.35 -3.81 -27.50
CA ARG A 316 -1.17 -5.25 -27.71
C ARG A 316 0.28 -5.61 -27.44
N ILE A 317 0.49 -6.45 -26.44
CA ILE A 317 1.81 -6.96 -26.06
C ILE A 317 1.86 -8.44 -26.38
N LYS A 318 2.91 -8.91 -27.06
CA LYS A 318 3.09 -10.33 -27.38
C LYS A 318 4.40 -10.84 -26.80
N PHE A 319 4.30 -11.86 -25.97
CA PHE A 319 5.43 -12.65 -25.47
C PHE A 319 5.37 -14.03 -26.14
N PRO A 320 6.00 -14.20 -27.32
CA PRO A 320 5.98 -15.48 -28.04
C PRO A 320 6.71 -16.58 -27.26
N SER A 321 6.39 -17.85 -27.53
CA SER A 321 7.22 -18.97 -27.09
C SER A 321 8.68 -18.79 -27.52
N PHE A 322 9.62 -19.23 -26.72
CA PHE A 322 11.04 -18.99 -26.94
C PHE A 322 11.55 -19.61 -28.24
N ASP A 323 12.32 -18.83 -29.00
CA ASP A 323 13.07 -19.32 -30.13
C ASP A 323 14.38 -20.01 -29.68
N GLU A 324 15.10 -20.57 -30.64
CA GLU A 324 16.30 -21.37 -30.38
C GLU A 324 17.43 -20.54 -29.77
N GLU A 325 17.59 -19.28 -30.17
CA GLU A 325 18.63 -18.39 -29.66
C GLU A 325 18.33 -17.95 -28.22
N MET A 326 17.07 -17.58 -27.94
CA MET A 326 16.63 -17.23 -26.61
C MET A 326 16.75 -18.42 -25.65
N LEU A 327 16.33 -19.62 -26.09
CA LEU A 327 16.52 -20.84 -25.31
C LEU A 327 17.99 -21.09 -25.02
N LYS A 328 18.88 -20.95 -26.00
CA LYS A 328 20.32 -21.14 -25.79
C LYS A 328 20.84 -20.21 -24.70
N LYS A 329 20.49 -18.91 -24.74
CA LYS A 329 20.88 -17.93 -23.71
C LYS A 329 20.34 -18.29 -22.33
N LEU A 330 19.05 -18.64 -22.25
CA LEU A 330 18.38 -18.99 -21.00
C LEU A 330 18.96 -20.26 -20.37
N PHE A 331 19.24 -21.28 -21.18
CA PHE A 331 19.86 -22.52 -20.70
C PHE A 331 21.28 -22.28 -20.19
N LEU A 332 22.07 -21.46 -20.88
CA LEU A 332 23.39 -21.07 -20.41
C LEU A 332 23.31 -20.29 -19.09
N LYS A 333 22.37 -19.34 -18.96
CA LYS A 333 22.15 -18.57 -17.73
C LYS A 333 21.73 -19.46 -16.55
N GLU A 334 20.76 -20.34 -16.76
CA GLU A 334 20.15 -21.13 -15.67
C GLU A 334 20.98 -22.36 -15.27
N PHE A 335 21.64 -23.01 -16.22
CA PHE A 335 22.33 -24.28 -15.99
C PHE A 335 23.86 -24.19 -16.12
N GLY A 336 24.39 -23.10 -16.70
CA GLY A 336 25.82 -23.00 -17.02
C GLY A 336 26.25 -23.94 -18.16
N VAL A 337 25.31 -24.44 -18.97
CA VAL A 337 25.55 -25.44 -20.01
C VAL A 337 25.11 -24.88 -21.36
N GLU A 338 26.01 -24.92 -22.34
CA GLU A 338 25.63 -24.69 -23.74
C GLU A 338 24.97 -25.94 -24.32
N ILE A 339 23.74 -25.79 -24.80
CA ILE A 339 23.02 -26.86 -25.48
C ILE A 339 23.14 -26.70 -27.01
N PRO A 340 23.43 -27.77 -27.76
CA PRO A 340 23.40 -27.74 -29.22
C PRO A 340 22.02 -27.35 -29.78
N LEU A 341 22.00 -26.51 -30.81
CA LEU A 341 20.76 -26.07 -31.47
C LEU A 341 19.92 -27.25 -32.00
N SER A 342 20.53 -28.37 -32.36
CA SER A 342 19.83 -29.58 -32.80
C SER A 342 18.89 -30.15 -31.74
N VAL A 343 19.29 -30.10 -30.46
CA VAL A 343 18.49 -30.53 -29.30
C VAL A 343 17.35 -29.52 -29.08
N LEU A 344 17.68 -28.22 -29.07
CA LEU A 344 16.67 -27.17 -28.85
C LEU A 344 15.59 -27.14 -29.94
N ARG A 345 15.93 -27.48 -31.18
CA ARG A 345 14.98 -27.57 -32.29
C ARG A 345 13.94 -28.67 -32.13
N GLN A 346 14.31 -29.77 -31.48
CA GLN A 346 13.40 -30.89 -31.28
C GLN A 346 12.37 -30.58 -30.16
N LEU A 347 12.66 -29.63 -29.27
CA LEU A 347 11.73 -29.25 -28.19
C LEU A 347 10.40 -28.76 -28.78
N PRO A 348 9.25 -29.37 -28.41
CA PRO A 348 7.95 -28.86 -28.81
C PRO A 348 7.70 -27.46 -28.23
N LYS A 349 6.90 -26.63 -28.92
CA LYS A 349 6.64 -25.23 -28.52
C LYS A 349 6.10 -25.11 -27.09
N GLU A 350 5.30 -26.07 -26.64
CA GLU A 350 4.72 -26.11 -25.29
C GLU A 350 5.79 -26.12 -24.18
N TYR A 351 6.98 -26.66 -24.48
CA TYR A 351 8.12 -26.73 -23.57
C TYR A 351 9.11 -25.57 -23.75
N ARG A 352 8.84 -24.62 -24.66
CA ARG A 352 9.67 -23.43 -24.90
C ARG A 352 9.14 -22.22 -24.12
N THR A 353 8.94 -22.41 -22.81
CA THR A 353 8.31 -21.41 -21.92
C THR A 353 9.10 -21.25 -20.62
N MET A 354 8.93 -20.13 -19.91
CA MET A 354 9.55 -19.92 -18.59
C MET A 354 9.12 -20.99 -17.59
N LYS A 355 7.84 -21.39 -17.64
CA LYS A 355 7.33 -22.44 -16.77
C LYS A 355 8.05 -23.77 -17.00
N ALA A 356 8.20 -24.18 -18.25
CA ALA A 356 8.93 -25.39 -18.60
C ALA A 356 10.41 -25.32 -18.16
N LEU A 357 11.05 -24.16 -18.32
CA LEU A 357 12.45 -23.94 -17.87
C LEU A 357 12.58 -24.07 -16.34
N LYS A 358 11.66 -23.48 -15.58
CA LYS A 358 11.61 -23.60 -14.10
C LYS A 358 11.36 -25.04 -13.65
N ASP A 359 10.44 -25.73 -14.32
CA ASP A 359 10.16 -27.15 -14.03
C ASP A 359 11.37 -28.04 -14.33
N LEU A 360 12.05 -27.80 -15.45
CA LEU A 360 13.28 -28.48 -15.82
C LEU A 360 14.39 -28.23 -14.79
N LYS A 361 14.58 -26.99 -14.35
CA LYS A 361 15.55 -26.63 -13.29
C LYS A 361 15.31 -27.41 -12.01
N ARG A 362 14.08 -27.40 -11.52
CA ARG A 362 13.69 -28.16 -10.32
C ARG A 362 13.91 -29.66 -10.49
N LEU A 363 13.70 -30.21 -11.69
CA LEU A 363 13.95 -31.62 -11.98
C LEU A 363 15.44 -31.95 -11.95
N VAL A 364 16.28 -31.11 -12.58
CA VAL A 364 17.74 -31.27 -12.58
C VAL A 364 18.31 -31.20 -11.17
N GLU A 365 17.87 -30.25 -10.34
CA GLU A 365 18.26 -30.13 -8.93
C GLU A 365 17.92 -31.41 -8.15
N LYS A 366 16.71 -31.95 -8.32
CA LYS A 366 16.31 -33.22 -7.70
C LYS A 366 17.15 -34.41 -8.16
N LEU A 367 17.52 -34.46 -9.44
CA LEU A 367 18.39 -35.51 -9.96
C LEU A 367 19.81 -35.39 -9.42
N LYS A 368 20.33 -34.16 -9.26
CA LYS A 368 21.66 -33.89 -8.71
C LYS A 368 21.75 -34.28 -7.24
N LEU A 369 20.69 -34.07 -6.45
CA LEU A 369 20.63 -34.55 -5.07
C LEU A 369 20.69 -36.09 -4.97
N ARG A 370 20.17 -36.80 -5.97
CA ARG A 370 20.18 -38.27 -6.02
C ARG A 370 21.44 -38.86 -6.66
N ASN A 371 22.11 -38.10 -7.51
CA ASN A 371 23.31 -38.51 -8.25
C ASN A 371 24.35 -37.38 -8.19
N PRO A 372 24.94 -37.09 -7.00
CA PRO A 372 25.85 -35.96 -6.83
C PRO A 372 27.08 -35.99 -7.75
N GLU A 373 27.52 -37.19 -8.11
CA GLU A 373 28.67 -37.47 -8.96
C GLU A 373 28.45 -37.13 -10.45
N LYS A 374 27.20 -37.02 -10.91
CA LYS A 374 26.91 -36.78 -12.33
C LYS A 374 27.05 -35.32 -12.71
N GLU A 375 27.62 -35.08 -13.89
CA GLU A 375 27.73 -33.74 -14.47
C GLU A 375 26.36 -33.13 -14.78
N THR A 376 26.24 -31.81 -14.66
CA THR A 376 24.97 -31.09 -14.89
C THR A 376 24.42 -31.34 -16.29
N SER A 377 25.30 -31.46 -17.30
CA SER A 377 24.93 -31.74 -18.69
C SER A 377 24.26 -33.10 -18.86
N GLU A 378 24.72 -34.14 -18.16
CA GLU A 378 24.11 -35.48 -18.20
C GLU A 378 22.74 -35.48 -17.52
N LEU A 379 22.64 -34.82 -16.37
CA LEU A 379 21.38 -34.70 -15.64
C LEU A 379 20.35 -33.89 -16.42
N LEU A 380 20.77 -32.87 -17.14
CA LEU A 380 19.92 -32.04 -17.99
C LEU A 380 19.35 -32.84 -19.16
N LYS A 381 20.16 -33.67 -19.82
CA LYS A 381 19.68 -34.60 -20.86
C LYS A 381 18.63 -35.57 -20.31
N ALA A 382 18.92 -36.21 -19.18
CA ALA A 382 17.97 -37.11 -18.53
C ALA A 382 16.67 -36.38 -18.15
N ALA A 383 16.77 -35.15 -17.63
CA ALA A 383 15.62 -34.33 -17.26
C ALA A 383 14.77 -33.94 -18.49
N LEU A 384 15.39 -33.60 -19.62
CA LEU A 384 14.70 -33.31 -20.87
C LEU A 384 13.93 -34.54 -21.38
N VAL A 385 14.55 -35.73 -21.37
CA VAL A 385 13.88 -36.98 -21.75
C VAL A 385 12.68 -37.26 -20.84
N ILE A 386 12.84 -37.08 -19.52
CA ILE A 386 11.73 -37.26 -18.55
C ILE A 386 10.60 -36.26 -18.82
N MET A 387 10.93 -35.00 -19.11
CA MET A 387 9.95 -33.93 -19.30
C MET A 387 9.13 -34.09 -20.59
N ILE A 388 9.77 -34.59 -21.65
CA ILE A 388 9.18 -34.75 -22.99
C ILE A 388 8.52 -36.14 -23.15
N GLY A 389 9.00 -37.15 -22.42
CA GLY A 389 8.54 -38.54 -22.49
C GLY A 389 9.31 -39.40 -23.49
N GLU A 390 9.28 -40.73 -23.28
CA GLU A 390 10.05 -41.75 -24.01
C GLU A 390 9.72 -41.85 -25.52
N GLY A 391 8.73 -41.12 -26.04
CA GLY A 391 8.41 -41.08 -27.48
C GLY A 391 9.37 -40.24 -28.34
N HIS A 392 10.35 -39.58 -27.73
CA HIS A 392 11.31 -38.70 -28.39
C HIS A 392 12.76 -39.03 -28.00
N GLU A 393 13.23 -40.26 -28.23
CA GLU A 393 14.58 -40.75 -27.85
C GLU A 393 15.75 -40.13 -28.67
N GLY A 394 15.57 -38.98 -29.32
CA GLY A 394 16.57 -38.35 -30.19
C GLY A 394 17.53 -37.35 -29.52
N TYR A 395 17.52 -37.23 -28.19
CA TYR A 395 18.16 -36.14 -27.42
C TYR A 395 19.50 -36.47 -26.78
#